data_AF-A0A6N7QE32-F1
#
_entry.id   AF-A0A6N7QE32-F1
#
_cell.length_a   1.000
_cell.length_b   1.000
_cell.length_c   1.000
_cell.angle_alpha   90.00
_cell.angle_beta   90.00
_cell.angle_gamma   90.00
#
_symmetry.space_group_name_H-M   'P 1'
#
loop_
_entity.id
_entity.type
_entity.pdbx_description
1 polymer ?
#
loop_
_entity_poly.entity_id
_entity_poly.type
_entity_poly.pdbx_seq_one_letter_code
_entity_poly.pdbx_strand_id
1 'polypeptide(L)'
;MRTPYVPHVFGDAVDQKLRSRVGWVTAAVVSSIPWPKKDVWIKYSGDDFILRGTENGAQPSAPSITVPGNRDELEQCLGRVYRLTSVLGWFMGGYVDVVEVISGSHPFGFGAQMRNAYSSVGQAGSRSFECNHMPIIEDENVRIALAFWREGERLTRVHDSYAFLSYFKVIESQYGGGRQREAWFNRNIDLIAGDAAARVAQLRADGADVGRHLYDSGRNAVAHASFGGGIVDPDIPADRRRISADLVLMRELARRYIREDLGVPTGRFLYRTRNRLEPWEALVDPAALLILKAGGAPDAASLGLEGLQVDLALWPDQPMEGLRQLTMRVDAVHEGAVRILLFNDRMTIMFAFVLDFRNGRIHTQLDNSGLLQNDAHSPMERDVREFATVFHRVIGNAVVEIQLQGYEPIDCEVVIPVNIIPRNVEEAVEEAVEAFRRERGEQK
;
A
#
# COMPACT_ATOMS: atom_id res chain seq x y z
N MET A 1 -14.54 -1.70 7.65
CA MET A 1 -13.07 -1.68 7.73
C MET A 1 -12.58 -0.32 7.29
N ARG A 2 -11.62 0.30 7.98
CA ARG A 2 -11.09 1.63 7.65
C ARG A 2 -9.74 1.51 6.95
N THR A 3 -9.45 2.40 6.00
CA THR A 3 -8.18 2.47 5.25
C THR A 3 -7.60 3.89 5.33
N PRO A 4 -7.17 4.33 6.53
CA PRO A 4 -6.72 5.71 6.73
C PRO A 4 -5.36 5.95 6.06
N TYR A 5 -5.03 7.22 5.84
CA TYR A 5 -3.67 7.60 5.48
C TYR A 5 -2.67 7.12 6.54
N VAL A 6 -1.58 6.47 6.12
CA VAL A 6 -0.52 5.96 7.00
C VAL A 6 0.70 6.87 6.83
N PRO A 7 1.05 7.74 7.79
CA PRO A 7 2.20 8.61 7.65
C PRO A 7 3.51 7.81 7.61
N HIS A 8 4.37 8.14 6.66
CA HIS A 8 5.71 7.57 6.52
C HIS A 8 6.75 8.64 6.84
N VAL A 9 7.60 8.36 7.84
CA VAL A 9 8.70 9.24 8.22
C VAL A 9 10.02 8.57 7.83
N PHE A 10 10.88 9.33 7.15
CA PHE A 10 12.17 8.88 6.63
C PHE A 10 13.31 9.77 7.17
N GLY A 11 14.55 9.27 7.10
CA GLY A 11 15.75 10.06 7.40
C GLY A 11 15.94 10.35 8.90
N ASP A 12 16.55 11.49 9.21
CA ASP A 12 17.02 11.85 10.56
C ASP A 12 15.95 11.77 11.66
N ALA A 13 14.69 12.02 11.32
CA ALA A 13 13.58 11.91 12.26
C ALA A 13 13.38 10.46 12.78
N VAL A 14 13.70 9.45 11.95
CA VAL A 14 13.67 8.04 12.37
C VAL A 14 14.81 7.75 13.33
N ASP A 15 16.01 8.25 13.06
CA ASP A 15 17.16 8.13 13.95
C ASP A 15 16.92 8.81 15.30
N GLN A 16 16.29 9.99 15.28
CA GLN A 16 15.89 10.69 16.50
C GLN A 16 14.88 9.87 17.31
N LYS A 17 13.88 9.28 16.65
CA LYS A 17 12.88 8.40 17.30
C LYS A 17 13.53 7.19 17.95
N LEU A 18 14.46 6.54 17.25
CA LEU A 18 15.19 5.37 17.77
C LEU A 18 16.04 5.70 19.01
N ARG A 19 16.49 6.95 19.14
CA ARG A 19 17.25 7.45 20.30
C ARG A 19 16.38 8.07 21.38
N SER A 20 15.08 8.28 21.14
CA SER A 20 14.22 9.06 22.02
C SER A 20 13.77 8.34 23.29
N ARG A 21 14.00 7.03 23.38
CA ARG A 21 13.58 6.22 24.54
C ARG A 21 14.50 5.04 24.78
N VAL A 22 14.38 4.51 25.99
CA VAL A 22 14.89 3.20 26.40
C VAL A 22 13.81 2.14 26.19
N GLY A 23 14.21 0.94 25.77
CA GLY A 23 13.32 -0.21 25.62
C GLY A 23 12.77 -0.34 24.20
N TRP A 24 13.30 -1.35 23.50
CA TRP A 24 12.94 -1.71 22.14
C TRP A 24 12.83 -3.23 21.98
N VAL A 25 11.88 -3.64 21.15
CA VAL A 25 11.77 -5.01 20.63
C VAL A 25 12.00 -4.95 19.13
N THR A 26 12.98 -5.69 18.63
CA THR A 26 13.25 -5.84 17.20
C THR A 26 13.00 -7.28 16.79
N ALA A 27 12.16 -7.46 15.78
CA ALA A 27 11.90 -8.75 15.14
C ALA A 27 12.59 -8.81 13.78
N ALA A 28 13.50 -9.75 13.58
CA ALA A 28 14.01 -10.08 12.25
C ALA A 28 12.89 -10.69 11.42
N VAL A 29 12.83 -10.33 10.14
CA VAL A 29 11.78 -10.82 9.25
C VAL A 29 12.32 -11.49 8.00
N VAL A 30 11.51 -12.35 7.42
CA VAL A 30 11.64 -12.80 6.04
C VAL A 30 10.52 -12.18 5.21
N SER A 31 10.84 -11.62 4.06
CA SER A 31 9.91 -10.85 3.23
C SER A 31 9.92 -11.31 1.77
N SER A 32 8.72 -11.41 1.19
CA SER A 32 8.54 -11.51 -0.27
C SER A 32 8.05 -10.22 -0.92
N ILE A 33 7.81 -9.18 -0.13
CA ILE A 33 7.40 -7.86 -0.61
C ILE A 33 8.63 -6.97 -0.75
N PRO A 34 8.58 -5.90 -1.57
CA PRO A 34 9.62 -4.88 -1.58
C PRO A 34 9.89 -4.38 -0.16
N TRP A 35 11.14 -4.49 0.29
CA TRP A 35 11.55 -4.04 1.61
C TRP A 35 12.32 -2.72 1.51
N PRO A 36 12.16 -1.78 2.47
CA PRO A 36 12.84 -0.50 2.42
C PRO A 36 14.37 -0.66 2.45
N LYS A 37 15.06 0.20 1.68
CA LYS A 37 16.53 0.31 1.76
C LYS A 37 17.00 1.04 3.01
N LYS A 38 16.31 2.11 3.38
CA LYS A 38 16.57 2.93 4.57
C LYS A 38 15.42 2.80 5.55
N ASP A 39 15.69 3.03 6.84
CA ASP A 39 14.66 2.97 7.87
C ASP A 39 13.45 3.84 7.53
N VAL A 40 12.26 3.28 7.73
CA VAL A 40 10.99 4.00 7.63
C VAL A 40 10.18 3.78 8.89
N TRP A 41 9.73 4.88 9.48
CA TRP A 41 8.82 4.86 10.61
C TRP A 41 7.39 5.09 10.11
N ILE A 42 6.53 4.12 10.40
CA ILE A 42 5.09 4.18 10.12
C ILE A 42 4.31 4.20 11.43
N LYS A 43 3.22 4.97 11.45
CA LYS A 43 2.24 4.95 12.54
C LYS A 43 0.98 4.24 12.05
N TYR A 44 0.71 3.06 12.60
CA TYR A 44 -0.36 2.18 12.12
C TYR A 44 -1.18 1.64 13.29
N SER A 45 -2.51 1.75 13.19
CA SER A 45 -3.45 1.34 14.25
C SER A 45 -3.14 1.93 15.64
N GLY A 46 -2.56 3.13 15.68
CA GLY A 46 -2.16 3.82 16.92
C GLY A 46 -0.76 3.48 17.44
N ASP A 47 -0.11 2.47 16.88
CA ASP A 47 1.23 2.02 17.28
C ASP A 47 2.33 2.53 16.34
N ASP A 48 3.54 2.68 16.88
CA ASP A 48 4.75 3.00 16.12
C ASP A 48 5.45 1.73 15.65
N PHE A 49 5.75 1.64 14.36
CA PHE A 49 6.56 0.59 13.78
C PHE A 49 7.70 1.20 12.95
N ILE A 50 8.91 0.72 13.18
CA ILE A 50 10.09 1.15 12.43
C ILE A 50 10.56 -0.05 11.62
N LEU A 51 10.28 -0.02 10.32
CA LEU A 51 10.78 -1.03 9.40
C LEU A 51 12.25 -0.71 9.13
N ARG A 52 13.11 -1.59 9.61
CA ARG A 52 14.55 -1.41 9.51
C ARG A 52 15.02 -1.72 8.09
N GLY A 53 15.61 -0.72 7.45
CA GLY A 53 16.16 -0.85 6.10
C GLY A 53 17.32 -1.85 6.02
N THR A 54 17.58 -2.37 4.82
CA THR A 54 18.70 -3.30 4.59
C THR A 54 20.03 -2.60 4.35
N GLU A 55 20.03 -1.29 4.10
CA GLU A 55 21.19 -0.49 3.70
C GLU A 55 21.37 0.77 4.57
N ASN A 56 21.11 0.71 5.88
CA ASN A 56 21.18 1.90 6.75
C ASN A 56 22.58 2.43 7.00
N GLY A 57 23.57 1.55 7.12
CA GLY A 57 24.96 1.90 7.43
C GLY A 57 25.95 1.46 6.36
N ALA A 58 27.23 1.49 6.71
CA ALA A 58 28.31 1.02 5.84
C ALA A 58 28.22 -0.49 5.53
N GLN A 59 27.57 -1.26 6.41
CA GLN A 59 27.31 -2.68 6.20
C GLN A 59 25.80 -2.92 6.08
N PRO A 60 25.38 -3.83 5.19
CA PRO A 60 23.99 -4.24 5.11
C PRO A 60 23.49 -4.89 6.41
N SER A 61 22.21 -4.75 6.67
CA SER A 61 21.49 -5.39 7.79
C SER A 61 20.38 -6.29 7.29
N ALA A 62 19.99 -7.28 8.10
CA ALA A 62 18.82 -8.08 7.80
C ALA A 62 17.54 -7.24 7.97
N PRO A 63 16.50 -7.47 7.13
CA PRO A 63 15.23 -6.77 7.29
C PRO A 63 14.63 -7.10 8.65
N SER A 64 14.15 -6.07 9.34
CA SER A 64 13.57 -6.24 10.68
C SER A 64 12.54 -5.16 10.99
N ILE A 65 11.69 -5.39 11.99
CA ILE A 65 10.71 -4.43 12.48
C ILE A 65 11.03 -4.14 13.93
N THR A 66 11.28 -2.87 14.26
CA THR A 66 11.51 -2.40 15.61
C THR A 66 10.25 -1.69 16.13
N VAL A 67 9.80 -2.07 17.33
CA VAL A 67 8.68 -1.44 18.04
C VAL A 67 9.10 -1.00 19.44
N PRO A 68 8.51 0.08 19.96
CA PRO A 68 8.76 0.50 21.34
C PRO A 68 8.19 -0.53 22.33
N GLY A 69 9.03 -0.95 23.28
CA GLY A 69 8.59 -1.84 24.35
C GLY A 69 9.74 -2.52 25.10
N ASN A 70 9.43 -3.00 26.30
CA ASN A 70 10.40 -3.57 27.22
C ASN A 70 10.35 -5.10 27.19
N ARG A 71 11.26 -5.77 27.91
CA ARG A 71 11.24 -7.23 28.05
C ARG A 71 9.92 -7.74 28.66
N ASP A 72 9.34 -7.00 29.59
CA ASP A 72 8.07 -7.37 30.24
C ASP A 72 6.87 -7.23 29.28
N GLU A 73 7.01 -6.46 28.21
CA GLU A 73 5.97 -6.22 27.20
C GLU A 73 6.20 -7.05 25.93
N LEU A 74 7.16 -7.99 25.95
CA LEU A 74 7.63 -8.70 24.75
C LEU A 74 6.51 -9.41 23.99
N GLU A 75 5.67 -10.17 24.68
CA GLU A 75 4.53 -10.88 24.08
C GLU A 75 3.53 -9.92 23.41
N GLN A 76 3.25 -8.79 24.06
CA GLN A 76 2.36 -7.77 23.50
C GLN A 76 2.99 -7.09 22.27
N CYS A 77 4.30 -6.79 22.33
CA CYS A 77 5.05 -6.26 21.20
C CYS A 77 5.04 -7.22 20.02
N LEU A 78 5.28 -8.50 20.26
CA LEU A 78 5.24 -9.52 19.22
C LEU A 78 3.84 -9.71 18.65
N GLY A 79 2.80 -9.69 19.49
CA GLY A 79 1.42 -9.69 19.02
C GLY A 79 1.14 -8.54 18.04
N ARG A 80 1.63 -7.33 18.32
CA ARG A 80 1.53 -6.16 17.41
C ARG A 80 2.31 -6.38 16.12
N VAL A 81 3.55 -6.86 16.21
CA VAL A 81 4.38 -7.14 15.03
C VAL A 81 3.74 -8.21 14.14
N TYR A 82 3.26 -9.32 14.69
CA TYR A 82 2.57 -10.36 13.91
C TYR A 82 1.30 -9.85 13.23
N ARG A 83 0.52 -9.00 13.91
CA ARG A 83 -0.65 -8.37 13.29
C ARG A 83 -0.26 -7.46 12.14
N LEU A 84 0.77 -6.63 12.31
CA LEU A 84 1.29 -5.79 11.22
C LEU A 84 1.75 -6.64 10.04
N THR A 85 2.58 -7.67 10.27
CA THR A 85 3.17 -8.46 9.17
C THR A 85 2.13 -9.23 8.35
N SER A 86 1.05 -9.71 8.99
CA SER A 86 -0.09 -10.32 8.30
C SER A 86 -0.79 -9.34 7.35
N VAL A 87 -1.09 -8.14 7.83
CA VAL A 87 -1.78 -7.12 7.02
C VAL A 87 -0.86 -6.59 5.94
N LEU A 88 0.39 -6.28 6.28
CA LEU A 88 1.36 -5.73 5.35
C LEU A 88 1.67 -6.70 4.20
N GLY A 89 1.87 -7.97 4.51
CA GLY A 89 2.08 -9.02 3.51
C GLY A 89 0.89 -9.11 2.55
N TRP A 90 -0.33 -9.24 3.08
CA TRP A 90 -1.55 -9.26 2.26
C TRP A 90 -1.70 -8.01 1.39
N PHE A 91 -1.57 -6.83 1.99
CA PHE A 91 -1.76 -5.55 1.33
C PHE A 91 -0.81 -5.37 0.15
N MET A 92 0.45 -5.76 0.32
CA MET A 92 1.51 -5.66 -0.68
C MET A 92 1.57 -6.87 -1.63
N GLY A 93 0.69 -7.86 -1.48
CA GLY A 93 0.60 -9.02 -2.37
C GLY A 93 1.68 -10.08 -2.16
N GLY A 94 2.19 -10.24 -0.94
CA GLY A 94 3.18 -11.24 -0.57
C GLY A 94 3.07 -11.67 0.90
N TYR A 95 4.22 -11.90 1.53
CA TYR A 95 4.32 -12.20 2.96
C TYR A 95 5.46 -11.43 3.62
N VAL A 96 5.30 -11.18 4.91
CA VAL A 96 6.36 -10.80 5.84
C VAL A 96 6.18 -11.71 7.04
N ASP A 97 7.21 -12.40 7.50
CA ASP A 97 7.10 -13.34 8.64
C ASP A 97 8.27 -13.16 9.61
N VAL A 98 8.00 -13.33 10.90
CA VAL A 98 9.01 -13.12 11.96
C VAL A 98 9.83 -14.39 12.14
N VAL A 99 11.16 -14.26 12.17
CA VAL A 99 12.07 -15.41 12.27
C VAL A 99 12.97 -15.40 13.49
N GLU A 100 13.18 -14.23 14.10
CA GLU A 100 13.98 -14.07 15.31
C GLU A 100 13.58 -12.79 16.04
N VAL A 101 13.77 -12.74 17.35
CA VAL A 101 13.38 -11.61 18.17
C VAL A 101 14.48 -11.26 19.16
N ILE A 102 14.76 -9.97 19.30
CA ILE A 102 15.61 -9.43 20.36
C ILE A 102 14.90 -8.29 21.07
N SER A 103 15.06 -8.22 22.39
CA SER A 103 14.62 -7.10 23.21
C SER A 103 15.80 -6.48 23.94
N GLY A 104 15.86 -5.16 24.03
CA GLY A 104 16.96 -4.49 24.70
C GLY A 104 16.67 -3.04 25.08
N SER A 105 17.58 -2.43 25.81
CA SER A 105 17.52 -1.00 26.16
C SER A 105 17.66 -0.09 24.93
N HIS A 106 18.34 -0.57 23.89
CA HIS A 106 18.62 0.13 22.64
C HIS A 106 18.06 -0.67 21.45
N PRO A 107 17.77 -0.02 20.31
CA PRO A 107 17.28 -0.72 19.13
C PRO A 107 18.41 -1.50 18.46
N PHE A 108 18.48 -2.80 18.73
CA PHE A 108 19.43 -3.70 18.07
C PHE A 108 18.94 -4.09 16.68
N GLY A 109 19.85 -4.11 15.71
CA GLY A 109 19.63 -4.67 14.38
C GLY A 109 20.22 -6.07 14.24
N PHE A 110 19.81 -6.78 13.19
CA PHE A 110 20.34 -8.10 12.84
C PHE A 110 21.36 -7.98 11.70
N GLY A 111 22.44 -8.75 11.76
CA GLY A 111 23.47 -8.77 10.72
C GLY A 111 22.96 -9.40 9.42
N ALA A 112 23.39 -8.90 8.27
CA ALA A 112 22.94 -9.38 6.96
C ALA A 112 23.26 -10.85 6.65
N GLN A 113 24.18 -11.48 7.38
CA GLN A 113 24.52 -12.90 7.22
C GLN A 113 23.49 -13.84 7.85
N MET A 114 22.45 -13.30 8.50
CA MET A 114 21.37 -14.09 9.08
C MET A 114 20.55 -14.80 8.00
N ARG A 115 20.83 -16.09 7.78
CA ARG A 115 20.24 -16.87 6.68
C ARG A 115 18.71 -16.90 6.64
N ASN A 116 18.08 -16.82 7.81
CA ASN A 116 16.62 -16.92 7.90
C ASN A 116 15.91 -15.56 7.73
N ALA A 117 16.64 -14.44 7.78
CA ALA A 117 16.09 -13.10 7.66
C ALA A 117 16.57 -12.43 6.36
N TYR A 118 15.69 -12.34 5.37
CA TYR A 118 16.01 -11.81 4.05
C TYR A 118 14.79 -11.19 3.38
N SER A 119 15.02 -10.27 2.43
CA SER A 119 14.01 -9.86 1.48
C SER A 119 14.36 -10.42 0.10
N SER A 120 13.40 -11.04 -0.56
CA SER A 120 13.58 -11.51 -1.95
C SER A 120 13.44 -10.41 -3.00
N VAL A 121 12.94 -9.23 -2.58
CA VAL A 121 12.73 -8.07 -3.46
C VAL A 121 13.31 -6.83 -2.78
N GLY A 122 14.31 -6.23 -3.41
CA GLY A 122 14.84 -4.93 -3.02
C GLY A 122 14.02 -3.80 -3.66
N GLN A 123 14.04 -2.61 -3.05
CA GLN A 123 13.38 -1.44 -3.59
C GLN A 123 14.40 -0.43 -4.14
N ALA A 124 14.07 0.28 -5.23
CA ALA A 124 14.88 1.38 -5.72
C ALA A 124 14.61 2.66 -4.91
N GLY A 125 15.63 3.49 -4.68
CA GLY A 125 15.52 4.74 -3.91
C GLY A 125 15.55 4.55 -2.39
N SER A 126 15.90 5.63 -1.67
CA SER A 126 15.99 5.67 -0.20
C SER A 126 14.65 5.97 0.49
N ARG A 127 13.65 6.43 -0.27
CA ARG A 127 12.34 6.89 0.25
C ARG A 127 11.19 6.39 -0.62
N SER A 128 11.10 5.08 -0.81
CA SER A 128 10.16 4.48 -1.76
C SER A 128 9.15 3.53 -1.14
N PHE A 129 9.36 3.09 0.11
CA PHE A 129 8.46 2.13 0.75
C PHE A 129 7.11 2.78 1.06
N GLU A 130 6.05 2.23 0.46
CA GLU A 130 4.68 2.75 0.56
C GLU A 130 3.74 1.67 1.08
N CYS A 131 3.10 1.95 2.21
CA CYS A 131 1.92 1.23 2.69
C CYS A 131 0.78 2.20 3.04
N ASN A 132 0.64 3.29 2.27
CA ASN A 132 -0.47 4.23 2.40
C ASN A 132 -1.81 3.50 2.29
N HIS A 133 -2.79 3.90 3.10
CA HIS A 133 -4.15 3.35 3.07
C HIS A 133 -4.25 1.87 3.45
N MET A 134 -3.24 1.32 4.12
CA MET A 134 -3.28 -0.06 4.64
C MET A 134 -4.49 -0.24 5.58
N PRO A 135 -5.31 -1.31 5.40
CA PRO A 135 -6.55 -1.45 6.13
C PRO A 135 -6.33 -1.78 7.61
N ILE A 136 -7.06 -1.12 8.51
CA ILE A 136 -7.09 -1.48 9.93
C ILE A 136 -8.08 -2.63 10.16
N ILE A 137 -7.56 -3.75 10.67
CA ILE A 137 -8.32 -4.97 10.96
C ILE A 137 -8.63 -5.04 12.46
N GLU A 138 -9.89 -4.82 12.83
CA GLU A 138 -10.37 -4.90 14.22
C GLU A 138 -10.98 -6.27 14.55
N ASP A 139 -11.59 -6.93 13.56
CA ASP A 139 -12.21 -8.26 13.71
C ASP A 139 -11.16 -9.37 13.89
N GLU A 140 -11.31 -10.17 14.94
CA GLU A 140 -10.35 -11.22 15.29
C GLU A 140 -10.35 -12.39 14.31
N ASN A 141 -11.50 -12.78 13.76
CA ASN A 141 -11.58 -13.86 12.77
C ASN A 141 -10.89 -13.47 11.47
N VAL A 142 -11.00 -12.19 11.07
CA VAL A 142 -10.26 -11.66 9.92
C VAL A 142 -8.75 -11.63 10.17
N ARG A 143 -8.31 -11.27 11.39
CA ARG A 143 -6.88 -11.34 11.76
C ARG A 143 -6.33 -12.76 11.69
N ILE A 144 -7.08 -13.73 12.19
CA ILE A 144 -6.72 -15.15 12.14
C ILE A 144 -6.61 -15.62 10.67
N ALA A 145 -7.56 -15.26 9.82
CA ALA A 145 -7.51 -15.58 8.39
C ALA A 145 -6.25 -15.01 7.71
N LEU A 146 -5.90 -13.75 7.99
CA LEU A 146 -4.67 -13.14 7.46
C LEU A 146 -3.39 -13.77 8.02
N ALA A 147 -3.39 -14.23 9.27
CA ALA A 147 -2.27 -14.96 9.86
C ALA A 147 -2.05 -16.32 9.16
N PHE A 148 -3.12 -17.08 8.89
CA PHE A 148 -3.04 -18.31 8.13
C PHE A 148 -2.62 -18.07 6.67
N TRP A 149 -3.07 -16.98 6.06
CA TRP A 149 -2.59 -16.57 4.74
C TRP A 149 -1.09 -16.32 4.73
N ARG A 150 -0.56 -15.51 5.66
CA ARG A 150 0.87 -15.24 5.81
C ARG A 150 1.68 -16.53 5.96
N GLU A 151 1.22 -17.44 6.79
CA GLU A 151 1.85 -18.76 7.00
C GLU A 151 1.86 -19.59 5.71
N GLY A 152 0.72 -19.68 5.01
CA GLY A 152 0.62 -20.41 3.74
C GLY A 152 1.54 -19.86 2.64
N GLU A 153 1.60 -18.53 2.51
CA GLU A 153 2.52 -17.87 1.57
C GLU A 153 3.99 -18.18 1.90
N ARG A 154 4.35 -18.15 3.19
CA ARG A 154 5.71 -18.47 3.63
C ARG A 154 6.10 -19.91 3.30
N LEU A 155 5.16 -20.85 3.45
CA LEU A 155 5.38 -22.28 3.28
C LEU A 155 5.30 -22.76 1.83
N THR A 156 4.75 -21.97 0.91
CA THR A 156 4.50 -22.37 -0.49
C THR A 156 5.75 -22.84 -1.26
N ARG A 157 6.95 -22.44 -0.82
CA ARG A 157 8.23 -22.89 -1.42
C ARG A 157 9.05 -23.80 -0.50
N VAL A 158 8.47 -24.20 0.62
CA VAL A 158 9.14 -24.98 1.67
C VAL A 158 8.44 -26.31 1.86
N HIS A 159 7.11 -26.32 1.97
CA HIS A 159 6.33 -27.52 2.24
C HIS A 159 4.87 -27.41 1.79
N ASP A 160 4.57 -27.97 0.62
CA ASP A 160 3.26 -27.88 -0.05
C ASP A 160 2.08 -28.31 0.84
N SER A 161 2.20 -29.41 1.60
CA SER A 161 1.08 -29.87 2.45
C SER A 161 0.74 -28.92 3.60
N TYR A 162 1.74 -28.32 4.25
CA TYR A 162 1.48 -27.33 5.29
C TYR A 162 1.00 -26.00 4.68
N ALA A 163 1.53 -25.60 3.53
CA ALA A 163 1.02 -24.45 2.80
C ALA A 163 -0.47 -24.62 2.44
N PHE A 164 -0.82 -25.79 1.87
CA PHE A 164 -2.20 -26.16 1.57
C PHE A 164 -3.08 -26.08 2.81
N LEU A 165 -2.63 -26.67 3.92
CA LEU A 165 -3.37 -26.67 5.18
C LEU A 165 -3.57 -25.24 5.71
N SER A 166 -2.56 -24.38 5.66
CA SER A 166 -2.70 -22.98 6.10
C SER A 166 -3.70 -22.22 5.22
N TYR A 167 -3.68 -22.37 3.89
CA TYR A 167 -4.71 -21.78 3.03
C TYR A 167 -6.11 -22.36 3.29
N PHE A 168 -6.23 -23.65 3.56
CA PHE A 168 -7.49 -24.26 3.96
C PHE A 168 -8.03 -23.68 5.27
N LYS A 169 -7.15 -23.44 6.26
CA LYS A 169 -7.48 -22.83 7.57
C LYS A 169 -8.02 -21.41 7.46
N VAL A 170 -7.63 -20.65 6.43
CA VAL A 170 -8.23 -19.33 6.13
C VAL A 170 -9.75 -19.41 6.05
N ILE A 171 -10.26 -20.47 5.42
CA ILE A 171 -11.69 -20.68 5.19
C ILE A 171 -12.29 -21.51 6.33
N GLU A 172 -11.61 -22.58 6.76
CA GLU A 172 -12.10 -23.48 7.81
C GLU A 172 -12.38 -22.76 9.13
N SER A 173 -11.51 -21.83 9.53
CA SER A 173 -11.66 -21.09 10.79
C SER A 173 -12.91 -20.21 10.87
N GLN A 174 -13.63 -20.04 9.76
CA GLN A 174 -14.75 -19.11 9.62
C GLN A 174 -16.12 -19.80 9.71
N TYR A 175 -16.13 -21.15 9.80
CA TYR A 175 -17.35 -21.94 9.84
C TYR A 175 -17.38 -22.86 11.06
N GLY A 176 -18.54 -22.95 11.71
CA GLY A 176 -18.76 -23.90 12.82
C GLY A 176 -18.99 -25.35 12.39
N GLY A 177 -19.11 -25.65 11.09
CA GLY A 177 -19.40 -27.00 10.60
C GLY A 177 -19.07 -27.26 9.12
N GLY A 178 -18.74 -28.52 8.80
CA GLY A 178 -18.20 -28.93 7.50
C GLY A 178 -19.14 -28.73 6.29
N ARG A 179 -20.46 -28.89 6.46
CA ARG A 179 -21.42 -28.73 5.35
C ARG A 179 -21.50 -27.31 4.80
N GLN A 180 -21.39 -26.30 5.68
CA GLN A 180 -21.42 -24.89 5.26
C GLN A 180 -20.20 -24.55 4.40
N ARG A 181 -19.04 -25.07 4.80
CA ARG A 181 -17.77 -24.94 4.08
C ARG A 181 -17.80 -25.63 2.71
N GLU A 182 -18.27 -26.87 2.65
CA GLU A 182 -18.42 -27.60 1.37
C GLU A 182 -19.35 -26.86 0.41
N ALA A 183 -20.49 -26.38 0.91
CA ALA A 183 -21.40 -25.56 0.13
C ALA A 183 -20.74 -24.24 -0.35
N TRP A 184 -19.86 -23.63 0.46
CA TRP A 184 -19.11 -22.45 0.05
C TRP A 184 -18.13 -22.76 -1.08
N PHE A 185 -17.38 -23.86 -0.99
CA PHE A 185 -16.46 -24.29 -2.05
C PHE A 185 -17.21 -24.48 -3.38
N ASN A 186 -18.32 -25.22 -3.36
CA ASN A 186 -19.11 -25.49 -4.57
C ASN A 186 -19.64 -24.21 -5.23
N ARG A 187 -19.99 -23.17 -4.47
CA ARG A 187 -20.44 -21.89 -5.03
C ARG A 187 -19.32 -21.03 -5.59
N ASN A 188 -18.08 -21.20 -5.12
CA ASN A 188 -16.97 -20.30 -5.44
C ASN A 188 -15.96 -20.88 -6.44
N ILE A 189 -15.97 -22.20 -6.64
CA ILE A 189 -14.95 -22.86 -7.46
C ILE A 189 -15.01 -22.46 -8.93
N ASP A 190 -16.19 -22.14 -9.45
CA ASP A 190 -16.38 -21.67 -10.82
C ASP A 190 -16.08 -20.18 -11.00
N LEU A 191 -15.78 -19.46 -9.91
CA LEU A 191 -15.51 -18.03 -9.91
C LEU A 191 -14.01 -17.70 -9.81
N ILE A 192 -13.15 -18.71 -9.80
CA ILE A 192 -11.69 -18.55 -9.84
C ILE A 192 -11.20 -18.55 -11.29
N ALA A 193 -10.04 -17.95 -11.53
CA ALA A 193 -9.48 -17.76 -12.88
C ALA A 193 -8.02 -18.25 -12.96
N GLY A 194 -7.47 -18.27 -14.18
CA GLY A 194 -6.07 -18.62 -14.44
C GLY A 194 -5.74 -20.09 -14.15
N ASP A 195 -4.54 -20.33 -13.64
CA ASP A 195 -4.02 -21.69 -13.39
C ASP A 195 -4.90 -22.51 -12.43
N ALA A 196 -5.55 -21.86 -11.47
CA ALA A 196 -6.50 -22.52 -10.57
C ALA A 196 -7.74 -23.04 -11.31
N ALA A 197 -8.26 -22.28 -12.29
CA ALA A 197 -9.37 -22.72 -13.12
C ALA A 197 -8.96 -23.89 -14.04
N ALA A 198 -7.73 -23.87 -14.56
CA ALA A 198 -7.18 -24.99 -15.32
C ALA A 198 -7.10 -26.27 -14.47
N ARG A 199 -6.69 -26.15 -13.19
CA ARG A 199 -6.69 -27.29 -12.25
C ARG A 199 -8.09 -27.82 -11.97
N VAL A 200 -9.09 -26.95 -11.81
CA VAL A 200 -10.50 -27.36 -11.65
C VAL A 200 -10.99 -28.14 -12.86
N ALA A 201 -10.69 -27.67 -14.08
CA ALA A 201 -11.07 -28.36 -15.30
C ALA A 201 -10.44 -29.76 -15.39
N GLN A 202 -9.17 -29.90 -15.00
CA GLN A 202 -8.49 -31.19 -14.95
C GLN A 202 -9.16 -32.15 -13.95
N LEU A 203 -9.42 -31.72 -12.72
CA LEU A 203 -10.07 -32.56 -11.71
C LEU A 203 -11.46 -33.02 -12.15
N ARG A 204 -12.22 -32.17 -12.85
CA ARG A 204 -13.52 -32.55 -13.44
C ARG A 204 -13.38 -33.57 -14.57
N ALA A 205 -12.38 -33.41 -15.44
CA ALA A 205 -12.10 -34.38 -16.51
C ALA A 205 -11.72 -35.76 -15.94
N ASP A 206 -11.06 -35.77 -14.77
CA ASP A 206 -10.72 -36.99 -14.02
C ASP A 206 -11.93 -37.58 -13.25
N GLY A 207 -13.12 -36.96 -13.35
CA GLY A 207 -14.36 -37.43 -12.71
C GLY A 207 -14.50 -37.06 -11.24
N ALA A 208 -13.68 -36.15 -10.71
CA ALA A 208 -13.75 -35.75 -9.30
C ALA A 208 -14.87 -34.74 -9.04
N ASP A 209 -15.58 -34.92 -7.92
CA ASP A 209 -16.33 -33.83 -7.27
C ASP A 209 -15.31 -32.91 -6.59
N VAL A 210 -15.00 -31.79 -7.24
CA VAL A 210 -13.86 -30.96 -6.86
C VAL A 210 -14.01 -30.34 -5.47
N GLY A 211 -15.21 -29.91 -5.08
CA GLY A 211 -15.43 -29.31 -3.75
C GLY A 211 -15.25 -30.34 -2.64
N ARG A 212 -15.78 -31.55 -2.85
CA ARG A 212 -15.57 -32.68 -1.94
C ARG A 212 -14.11 -33.13 -1.90
N HIS A 213 -13.46 -33.22 -3.06
CA HIS A 213 -12.04 -33.57 -3.19
C HIS A 213 -11.13 -32.62 -2.40
N LEU A 214 -11.37 -31.31 -2.47
CA LEU A 214 -10.62 -30.31 -1.72
C LEU A 214 -10.90 -30.39 -0.22
N TYR A 215 -12.16 -30.62 0.17
CA TYR A 215 -12.53 -30.81 1.56
C TYR A 215 -11.80 -32.01 2.18
N ASP A 216 -11.84 -33.15 1.49
CA ASP A 216 -11.19 -34.38 1.93
C ASP A 216 -9.66 -34.20 1.94
N SER A 217 -9.10 -33.60 0.89
CA SER A 217 -7.67 -33.32 0.79
C SER A 217 -7.18 -32.38 1.90
N GLY A 218 -7.92 -31.33 2.25
CA GLY A 218 -7.53 -30.41 3.32
C GLY A 218 -7.52 -31.03 4.71
N ARG A 219 -8.49 -31.90 5.01
CA ARG A 219 -8.52 -32.65 6.28
C ARG A 219 -7.40 -33.68 6.36
N ASN A 220 -7.06 -34.28 5.23
CA ASN A 220 -6.09 -35.36 5.13
C ASN A 220 -4.65 -34.88 4.87
N ALA A 221 -4.46 -33.60 4.51
CA ALA A 221 -3.17 -33.04 4.11
C ALA A 221 -2.08 -33.20 5.18
N VAL A 222 -2.45 -33.10 6.47
CA VAL A 222 -1.56 -33.32 7.63
C VAL A 222 -2.34 -33.64 8.93
N ALA A 223 -3.55 -33.11 9.10
CA ALA A 223 -4.15 -32.92 10.43
C ALA A 223 -4.82 -34.15 11.07
N HIS A 224 -5.25 -35.14 10.29
CA HIS A 224 -5.91 -36.34 10.82
C HIS A 224 -5.21 -37.61 10.32
N ALA A 225 -4.10 -37.97 10.97
CA ALA A 225 -3.52 -39.31 10.90
C ALA A 225 -4.40 -40.31 11.68
N SER A 226 -5.69 -40.37 11.36
CA SER A 226 -6.59 -41.36 11.93
C SER A 226 -6.24 -42.72 11.34
N PHE A 227 -5.99 -43.71 12.20
CA PHE A 227 -5.73 -45.09 11.79
C PHE A 227 -6.87 -45.58 10.88
N GLY A 228 -6.55 -45.91 9.61
CA GLY A 228 -7.53 -46.33 8.59
C GLY A 228 -8.19 -45.22 7.76
N GLY A 229 -7.84 -43.95 7.97
CA GLY A 229 -8.23 -42.84 7.09
C GLY A 229 -7.30 -42.69 5.88
N GLY A 230 -7.73 -41.95 4.85
CA GLY A 230 -6.86 -41.59 3.73
C GLY A 230 -5.81 -40.59 4.19
N ILE A 231 -4.61 -41.05 4.54
CA ILE A 231 -3.51 -40.20 4.98
C ILE A 231 -2.69 -39.78 3.77
N VAL A 232 -2.27 -38.52 3.69
CA VAL A 232 -1.23 -38.08 2.75
C VAL A 232 0.10 -38.62 3.25
N ASP A 233 0.62 -39.65 2.60
CA ASP A 233 1.91 -40.24 2.97
C ASP A 233 3.05 -39.42 2.32
N PRO A 234 3.92 -38.77 3.12
CA PRO A 234 5.03 -38.01 2.58
C PRO A 234 6.05 -38.89 1.84
N ASP A 235 6.07 -40.22 2.02
CA ASP A 235 6.95 -41.13 1.29
C ASP A 235 6.32 -41.64 -0.02
N ILE A 236 5.05 -41.30 -0.30
CA ILE A 236 4.38 -41.60 -1.58
C ILE A 236 4.51 -40.41 -2.54
N PRO A 237 5.30 -40.50 -3.64
CA PRO A 237 5.49 -39.39 -4.57
C PRO A 237 4.23 -38.95 -5.31
N ALA A 238 3.24 -39.84 -5.45
CA ALA A 238 1.95 -39.52 -6.06
C ALA A 238 1.14 -38.56 -5.19
N ASP A 239 1.14 -38.76 -3.87
CA ASP A 239 0.43 -37.89 -2.92
C ASP A 239 1.06 -36.50 -2.85
N ARG A 240 2.40 -36.42 -2.84
CA ARG A 240 3.11 -35.15 -2.94
C ARG A 240 2.75 -34.38 -4.21
N ARG A 241 2.79 -35.05 -5.37
CA ARG A 241 2.45 -34.43 -6.67
C ARG A 241 0.99 -33.94 -6.70
N ARG A 242 0.07 -34.70 -6.12
CA ARG A 242 -1.34 -34.34 -6.04
C ARG A 242 -1.55 -33.07 -5.20
N ILE A 243 -1.01 -33.03 -3.98
CA ILE A 243 -1.12 -31.85 -3.10
C ILE A 243 -0.45 -30.62 -3.73
N SER A 244 0.72 -30.80 -4.34
CA SER A 244 1.42 -29.72 -5.06
C SER A 244 0.56 -29.15 -6.20
N ALA A 245 -0.09 -30.01 -6.98
CA ALA A 245 -0.98 -29.60 -8.06
C ALA A 245 -2.26 -28.91 -7.56
N ASP A 246 -2.77 -29.29 -6.39
CA ASP A 246 -3.97 -28.70 -5.77
C ASP A 246 -3.67 -27.41 -4.99
N LEU A 247 -2.39 -27.11 -4.69
CA LEU A 247 -1.99 -25.94 -3.91
C LEU A 247 -2.42 -24.62 -4.56
N VAL A 248 -2.26 -24.50 -5.88
CA VAL A 248 -2.69 -23.30 -6.63
C VAL A 248 -4.17 -23.03 -6.48
N LEU A 249 -4.99 -24.09 -6.46
CA LEU A 249 -6.43 -24.01 -6.31
C LEU A 249 -6.81 -23.55 -4.89
N MET A 250 -6.21 -24.17 -3.86
CA MET A 250 -6.49 -23.81 -2.46
C MET A 250 -6.03 -22.38 -2.14
N ARG A 251 -4.88 -21.96 -2.66
CA ARG A 251 -4.37 -20.58 -2.53
C ARG A 251 -5.32 -19.56 -3.13
N GLU A 252 -5.82 -19.78 -4.36
CA GLU A 252 -6.76 -18.84 -4.99
C GLU A 252 -8.12 -18.78 -4.28
N LEU A 253 -8.62 -19.90 -3.78
CA LEU A 253 -9.86 -19.93 -2.99
C LEU A 253 -9.69 -19.17 -1.67
N ALA A 254 -8.57 -19.34 -0.97
CA ALA A 254 -8.27 -18.58 0.25
C ALA A 254 -8.13 -17.07 -0.03
N ARG A 255 -7.43 -16.70 -1.11
CA ARG A 255 -7.32 -15.30 -1.56
C ARG A 255 -8.70 -14.70 -1.86
N ARG A 256 -9.53 -15.44 -2.60
CA ARG A 256 -10.89 -15.03 -2.92
C ARG A 256 -11.71 -14.82 -1.65
N TYR A 257 -11.65 -15.75 -0.70
CA TYR A 257 -12.36 -15.65 0.58
C TYR A 257 -11.98 -14.37 1.34
N ILE A 258 -10.68 -14.09 1.50
CA ILE A 258 -10.22 -12.88 2.19
C ILE A 258 -10.68 -11.61 1.47
N ARG A 259 -10.64 -11.60 0.14
CA ARG A 259 -10.98 -10.41 -0.66
C ARG A 259 -12.48 -10.15 -0.74
N GLU A 260 -13.27 -11.17 -1.07
CA GLU A 260 -14.69 -11.04 -1.39
C GLU A 260 -15.60 -11.23 -0.15
N ASP A 261 -15.32 -12.24 0.67
CA ASP A 261 -16.18 -12.59 1.81
C ASP A 261 -15.77 -11.81 3.08
N LEU A 262 -14.46 -11.64 3.34
CA LEU A 262 -13.97 -10.84 4.46
C LEU A 262 -13.78 -9.35 4.11
N GLY A 263 -13.84 -9.01 2.83
CA GLY A 263 -13.73 -7.62 2.36
C GLY A 263 -12.38 -6.96 2.64
N VAL A 264 -11.28 -7.73 2.76
CA VAL A 264 -9.96 -7.16 3.03
C VAL A 264 -9.29 -6.75 1.72
N PRO A 265 -9.06 -5.45 1.49
CA PRO A 265 -8.52 -4.99 0.22
C PRO A 265 -6.99 -5.17 0.16
N THR A 266 -6.46 -5.32 -1.05
CA THR A 266 -5.03 -5.16 -1.33
C THR A 266 -4.72 -3.73 -1.78
N GLY A 267 -3.45 -3.33 -1.76
CA GLY A 267 -3.06 -1.98 -2.23
C GLY A 267 -3.46 -1.74 -3.69
N ARG A 268 -3.32 -2.76 -4.55
CA ARG A 268 -3.77 -2.69 -5.95
C ARG A 268 -5.28 -2.53 -6.09
N PHE A 269 -6.06 -3.17 -5.21
CA PHE A 269 -7.51 -3.00 -5.20
C PHE A 269 -7.88 -1.58 -4.75
N LEU A 270 -7.34 -1.10 -3.62
CA LEU A 270 -7.63 0.26 -3.14
C LEU A 270 -7.22 1.34 -4.13
N TYR A 271 -6.08 1.19 -4.80
CA TYR A 271 -5.68 2.13 -5.85
C TYR A 271 -6.76 2.28 -6.93
N ARG A 272 -7.53 1.22 -7.22
CA ARG A 272 -8.60 1.18 -8.23
C ARG A 272 -9.99 1.52 -7.73
N THR A 273 -10.24 1.48 -6.42
CA THR A 273 -11.63 1.58 -5.91
C THR A 273 -11.83 2.61 -4.81
N ARG A 274 -10.77 3.06 -4.13
CA ARG A 274 -10.94 3.99 -3.00
C ARG A 274 -11.42 5.35 -3.48
N ASN A 275 -12.27 5.97 -2.68
CA ASN A 275 -12.61 7.38 -2.81
C ASN A 275 -11.48 8.21 -2.21
N ARG A 276 -10.67 8.84 -3.05
CA ARG A 276 -9.53 9.69 -2.65
C ARG A 276 -9.98 11.01 -2.03
N LEU A 277 -11.22 11.43 -2.30
CA LEU A 277 -11.80 12.69 -1.83
C LEU A 277 -12.55 12.54 -0.50
N GLU A 278 -12.79 11.31 -0.03
CA GLU A 278 -13.50 11.03 1.22
C GLU A 278 -13.01 11.89 2.41
N PRO A 279 -11.69 12.07 2.63
CA PRO A 279 -11.22 12.89 3.76
C PRO A 279 -11.64 14.36 3.68
N TRP A 280 -11.96 14.87 2.50
CA TRP A 280 -12.29 16.27 2.24
C TRP A 280 -13.77 16.49 1.97
N GLU A 281 -14.60 15.45 1.96
CA GLU A 281 -16.05 15.59 1.75
C GLU A 281 -16.71 16.49 2.80
N ALA A 282 -16.16 16.53 4.02
CA ALA A 282 -16.64 17.39 5.10
C ALA A 282 -16.42 18.90 4.86
N LEU A 283 -15.58 19.27 3.87
CA LEU A 283 -15.39 20.66 3.46
C LEU A 283 -16.54 21.18 2.59
N VAL A 284 -17.25 20.27 1.93
CA VAL A 284 -18.30 20.57 0.95
C VAL A 284 -19.66 20.55 1.66
N ASP A 285 -20.54 21.51 1.32
CA ASP A 285 -21.90 21.49 1.84
C ASP A 285 -22.58 20.13 1.54
N PRO A 286 -23.27 19.48 2.50
CA PRO A 286 -23.83 18.16 2.31
C PRO A 286 -24.81 18.06 1.12
N ALA A 287 -25.59 19.10 0.81
CA ALA A 287 -26.49 19.10 -0.33
C ALA A 287 -25.72 19.22 -1.65
N ALA A 288 -24.69 20.06 -1.69
CA ALA A 288 -23.80 20.17 -2.85
C ALA A 288 -23.03 18.86 -3.11
N LEU A 289 -22.56 18.19 -2.07
CA LEU A 289 -21.87 16.90 -2.17
C LEU A 289 -22.77 15.83 -2.78
N LEU A 290 -24.04 15.77 -2.39
CA LEU A 290 -25.01 14.84 -2.98
C LEU A 290 -25.21 15.09 -4.48
N ILE A 291 -25.28 16.36 -4.90
CA ILE A 291 -25.39 16.75 -6.31
C ILE A 291 -24.15 16.30 -7.06
N LEU A 292 -22.94 16.55 -6.53
CA LEU A 292 -21.69 16.16 -7.16
C LEU A 292 -21.58 14.63 -7.32
N LYS A 293 -21.90 13.86 -6.27
CA LYS A 293 -21.88 12.40 -6.32
C LYS A 293 -22.90 11.82 -7.32
N ALA A 294 -23.99 12.54 -7.57
CA ALA A 294 -24.96 12.18 -8.59
C ALA A 294 -24.53 12.59 -10.02
N GLY A 295 -23.38 13.26 -10.20
CA GLY A 295 -22.91 13.76 -11.49
C GLY A 295 -23.51 15.11 -11.89
N GLY A 296 -24.09 15.86 -10.95
CA GLY A 296 -24.58 17.22 -11.17
C GLY A 296 -23.50 18.29 -10.99
N ALA A 297 -23.89 19.55 -11.18
CA ALA A 297 -23.03 20.71 -10.95
C ALA A 297 -23.72 21.68 -9.99
N PRO A 298 -23.40 21.65 -8.68
CA PRO A 298 -23.90 22.64 -7.73
C PRO A 298 -23.25 24.01 -7.96
N ASP A 299 -23.75 25.03 -7.27
CA ASP A 299 -23.13 26.36 -7.25
C ASP A 299 -21.74 26.30 -6.60
N ALA A 300 -20.75 26.98 -7.20
CA ALA A 300 -19.36 26.95 -6.73
C ALA A 300 -19.21 27.46 -5.29
N ALA A 301 -20.03 28.44 -4.88
CA ALA A 301 -20.00 28.99 -3.53
C ALA A 301 -20.36 27.95 -2.44
N SER A 302 -21.14 26.92 -2.79
CA SER A 302 -21.55 25.84 -1.89
C SER A 302 -20.45 24.78 -1.65
N LEU A 303 -19.34 24.86 -2.37
CA LEU A 303 -18.27 23.87 -2.27
C LEU A 303 -17.34 24.08 -1.08
N GLY A 304 -17.26 25.29 -0.52
CA GLY A 304 -16.34 25.59 0.59
C GLY A 304 -14.85 25.48 0.26
N LEU A 305 -14.50 25.29 -1.03
CA LEU A 305 -13.11 25.10 -1.49
C LEU A 305 -12.42 26.41 -1.88
N GLU A 306 -13.19 27.44 -2.21
CA GLU A 306 -12.69 28.73 -2.67
C GLU A 306 -11.86 29.43 -1.59
N GLY A 307 -10.62 29.81 -1.93
CA GLY A 307 -9.72 30.55 -1.04
C GLY A 307 -8.99 29.70 0.01
N LEU A 308 -9.22 28.38 0.06
CA LEU A 308 -8.49 27.49 0.97
C LEU A 308 -6.98 27.59 0.73
N GLN A 309 -6.22 27.61 1.83
CA GLN A 309 -4.76 27.58 1.80
C GLN A 309 -4.29 26.13 1.94
N VAL A 310 -3.61 25.62 0.92
CA VAL A 310 -3.16 24.23 0.86
C VAL A 310 -1.67 24.15 0.55
N ASP A 311 -1.01 23.10 1.02
CA ASP A 311 0.36 22.79 0.62
C ASP A 311 0.32 21.73 -0.50
N LEU A 312 1.24 21.84 -1.45
CA LEU A 312 1.45 20.83 -2.50
C LEU A 312 2.75 20.07 -2.25
N ALA A 313 2.64 18.76 -2.05
CA ALA A 313 3.76 17.87 -1.80
C ALA A 313 3.91 16.80 -2.89
N LEU A 314 5.14 16.31 -3.05
CA LEU A 314 5.42 15.11 -3.84
C LEU A 314 5.78 14.01 -2.86
N TRP A 315 4.89 13.05 -2.64
CA TRP A 315 5.10 12.00 -1.65
C TRP A 315 6.41 11.23 -1.93
N PRO A 316 7.22 10.93 -0.90
CA PRO A 316 7.00 11.19 0.53
C PRO A 316 7.68 12.48 1.05
N ASP A 317 8.05 13.40 0.17
CA ASP A 317 8.78 14.62 0.52
C ASP A 317 7.86 15.69 1.13
N GLN A 318 8.47 16.56 1.93
CA GLN A 318 7.78 17.73 2.44
C GLN A 318 7.54 18.75 1.32
N PRO A 319 6.47 19.56 1.40
CA PRO A 319 6.24 20.66 0.46
C PRO A 319 7.46 21.56 0.34
N MET A 320 7.87 21.84 -0.91
CA MET A 320 8.86 22.88 -1.22
C MET A 320 8.32 24.24 -0.79
N GLU A 321 9.21 25.17 -0.47
CA GLU A 321 8.81 26.41 0.20
C GLU A 321 7.82 27.26 -0.62
N GLY A 322 7.96 27.37 -1.95
CA GLY A 322 7.00 28.11 -2.79
C GLY A 322 5.76 27.32 -3.18
N LEU A 323 5.66 26.07 -2.70
CA LEU A 323 4.48 25.20 -2.81
C LEU A 323 3.70 25.10 -1.50
N ARG A 324 4.04 25.91 -0.50
CA ARG A 324 3.29 26.06 0.75
C ARG A 324 2.27 27.17 0.64
N GLN A 325 1.14 27.01 1.32
CA GLN A 325 0.08 28.01 1.40
C GLN A 325 -0.35 28.52 0.01
N LEU A 326 -0.55 27.58 -0.92
CA LEU A 326 -1.13 27.87 -2.20
C LEU A 326 -2.62 28.21 -2.01
N THR A 327 -3.07 29.27 -2.67
CA THR A 327 -4.48 29.67 -2.66
C THR A 327 -5.25 28.86 -3.69
N MET A 328 -6.26 28.13 -3.23
CA MET A 328 -7.19 27.38 -4.07
C MET A 328 -8.26 28.29 -4.68
N ARG A 329 -8.53 28.10 -5.97
CA ARG A 329 -9.62 28.74 -6.71
C ARG A 329 -10.44 27.68 -7.42
N VAL A 330 -11.76 27.76 -7.33
CA VAL A 330 -12.67 26.93 -8.11
C VAL A 330 -12.84 27.57 -9.49
N ASP A 331 -12.39 26.86 -10.51
CA ASP A 331 -12.40 27.34 -11.90
C ASP A 331 -13.68 26.91 -12.64
N ALA A 332 -14.08 25.64 -12.46
CA ALA A 332 -15.29 25.10 -13.08
C ALA A 332 -15.88 23.95 -12.28
N VAL A 333 -17.19 23.73 -12.44
CA VAL A 333 -17.92 22.58 -11.90
C VAL A 333 -18.71 21.93 -13.03
N HIS A 334 -18.46 20.67 -13.32
CA HIS A 334 -19.11 19.96 -14.41
C HIS A 334 -19.19 18.45 -14.15
N GLU A 335 -20.36 17.86 -14.39
CA GLU A 335 -20.60 16.41 -14.31
C GLU A 335 -20.12 15.70 -13.03
N GLY A 336 -20.24 16.37 -11.87
CA GLY A 336 -19.77 15.83 -10.59
C GLY A 336 -18.28 16.01 -10.32
N ALA A 337 -17.57 16.73 -11.20
CA ALA A 337 -16.18 17.09 -11.04
C ALA A 337 -15.99 18.59 -10.81
N VAL A 338 -15.03 18.93 -9.96
CA VAL A 338 -14.64 20.31 -9.64
C VAL A 338 -13.22 20.54 -10.12
N ARG A 339 -13.04 21.46 -11.06
CA ARG A 339 -11.72 21.90 -11.50
C ARG A 339 -11.23 22.99 -10.55
N ILE A 340 -10.07 22.77 -9.96
CA ILE A 340 -9.42 23.71 -9.05
C ILE A 340 -8.08 24.18 -9.62
N LEU A 341 -7.71 25.41 -9.30
CA LEU A 341 -6.42 26.01 -9.58
C LEU A 341 -5.75 26.39 -8.27
N LEU A 342 -4.48 26.01 -8.10
CA LEU A 342 -3.67 26.36 -6.95
C LEU A 342 -2.63 27.40 -7.37
N PHE A 343 -2.63 28.56 -6.71
CA PHE A 343 -1.70 29.65 -7.00
C PHE A 343 -0.77 29.90 -5.82
N ASN A 344 0.50 30.17 -6.08
CA ASN A 344 1.38 30.73 -5.06
C ASN A 344 1.01 32.19 -4.76
N ASP A 345 1.50 32.71 -3.63
CA ASP A 345 1.28 34.08 -3.16
C ASP A 345 1.63 35.16 -4.20
N ARG A 346 2.70 34.94 -4.98
CA ARG A 346 3.17 35.85 -6.03
C ARG A 346 2.38 35.74 -7.33
N MET A 347 1.48 34.77 -7.45
CA MET A 347 0.76 34.41 -8.68
C MET A 347 1.70 34.20 -9.88
N THR A 348 2.82 33.52 -9.63
CA THR A 348 3.83 33.15 -10.62
C THR A 348 3.86 31.64 -10.92
N ILE A 349 3.22 30.83 -10.09
CA ILE A 349 3.04 29.38 -10.30
C ILE A 349 1.55 29.07 -10.21
N MET A 350 1.06 28.25 -11.14
CA MET A 350 -0.30 27.72 -11.13
C MET A 350 -0.28 26.21 -11.39
N PHE A 351 -0.97 25.45 -10.54
CA PHE A 351 -1.25 24.03 -10.78
C PHE A 351 -2.75 23.78 -10.90
N ALA A 352 -3.14 23.01 -11.92
CA ALA A 352 -4.53 22.64 -12.16
C ALA A 352 -4.81 21.20 -11.77
N PHE A 353 -5.94 20.97 -11.10
CA PHE A 353 -6.42 19.64 -10.71
C PHE A 353 -7.91 19.50 -10.98
N VAL A 354 -8.36 18.26 -11.14
CA VAL A 354 -9.79 17.91 -11.20
C VAL A 354 -10.12 16.98 -10.04
N LEU A 355 -11.03 17.43 -9.18
CA LEU A 355 -11.61 16.66 -8.09
C LEU A 355 -12.90 16.02 -8.59
N ASP A 356 -12.84 14.77 -9.02
CA ASP A 356 -14.00 14.00 -9.50
C ASP A 356 -14.70 13.33 -8.31
N PHE A 357 -15.68 14.01 -7.73
CA PHE A 357 -16.45 13.52 -6.59
C PHE A 357 -17.40 12.37 -6.96
N ARG A 358 -17.78 12.25 -8.23
CA ARG A 358 -18.62 11.15 -8.71
C ARG A 358 -17.88 9.82 -8.65
N ASN A 359 -16.61 9.81 -9.05
CA ASN A 359 -15.78 8.61 -9.06
C ASN A 359 -14.79 8.53 -7.89
N GLY A 360 -14.73 9.56 -7.04
CA GLY A 360 -13.80 9.66 -5.92
C GLY A 360 -12.33 9.75 -6.37
N ARG A 361 -12.06 10.47 -7.46
CA ARG A 361 -10.74 10.57 -8.10
C ARG A 361 -10.20 11.99 -8.09
N ILE A 362 -8.87 12.08 -8.18
CA ILE A 362 -8.17 13.35 -8.29
C ILE A 362 -7.15 13.22 -9.40
N HIS A 363 -7.25 14.13 -10.38
CA HIS A 363 -6.40 14.12 -11.55
C HIS A 363 -5.54 15.38 -11.56
N THR A 364 -4.25 15.19 -11.83
CA THR A 364 -3.34 16.30 -12.17
C THR A 364 -3.61 16.75 -13.60
N GLN A 365 -3.63 18.05 -13.85
CA GLN A 365 -3.70 18.61 -15.20
C GLN A 365 -2.42 19.39 -15.50
N LEU A 366 -1.33 18.65 -15.70
CA LEU A 366 0.00 19.22 -15.94
C LEU A 366 0.01 20.16 -17.16
N ASP A 367 -0.69 19.79 -18.24
CA ASP A 367 -0.78 20.61 -19.46
C ASP A 367 -1.53 21.93 -19.27
N ASN A 368 -2.35 22.01 -18.20
CA ASN A 368 -3.05 23.22 -17.81
C ASN A 368 -2.41 23.88 -16.58
N SER A 369 -1.21 23.43 -16.19
CA SER A 369 -0.40 24.03 -15.14
C SER A 369 0.73 24.84 -15.79
N GLY A 370 1.22 25.89 -15.12
CA GLY A 370 2.24 26.73 -15.73
C GLY A 370 2.83 27.79 -14.82
N LEU A 371 3.92 28.38 -15.32
CA LEU A 371 4.47 29.63 -14.81
C LEU A 371 3.67 30.81 -15.37
N LEU A 372 3.39 31.79 -14.53
CA LEU A 372 2.59 32.95 -14.87
C LEU A 372 3.40 34.24 -14.65
N GLN A 373 3.10 35.25 -15.47
CA GLN A 373 3.59 36.60 -15.28
C GLN A 373 2.41 37.56 -15.10
N ASN A 374 2.52 38.45 -14.13
CA ASN A 374 1.57 39.52 -13.89
C ASN A 374 2.31 40.87 -13.80
N ASP A 375 1.56 41.97 -13.67
CA ASP A 375 2.11 43.32 -13.68
C ASP A 375 3.08 43.59 -12.52
N ALA A 376 2.90 42.91 -11.39
CA ALA A 376 3.71 43.11 -10.17
C ALA A 376 4.88 42.12 -10.07
N HIS A 377 4.70 40.90 -10.58
CA HIS A 377 5.64 39.80 -10.41
C HIS A 377 5.85 39.03 -11.71
N SER A 378 7.11 38.73 -11.97
CA SER A 378 7.51 37.73 -12.96
C SER A 378 8.10 36.51 -12.25
N PRO A 379 8.05 35.31 -12.88
CA PRO A 379 8.68 34.12 -12.34
C PRO A 379 10.13 34.39 -11.96
N MET A 380 10.59 33.83 -10.85
CA MET A 380 12.01 33.80 -10.49
C MET A 380 12.56 32.39 -10.68
N GLU A 381 13.88 32.25 -10.59
CA GLU A 381 14.54 30.95 -10.77
C GLU A 381 13.98 29.87 -9.84
N ARG A 382 13.67 30.23 -8.59
CA ARG A 382 13.03 29.32 -7.64
C ARG A 382 11.68 28.82 -8.14
N ASP A 383 10.83 29.71 -8.68
CA ASP A 383 9.52 29.34 -9.21
C ASP A 383 9.65 28.34 -10.35
N VAL A 384 10.61 28.58 -11.26
CA VAL A 384 10.93 27.70 -12.39
C VAL A 384 11.37 26.33 -11.90
N ARG A 385 12.29 26.29 -10.93
CA ARG A 385 12.83 25.07 -10.36
C ARG A 385 11.75 24.24 -9.67
N GLU A 386 10.92 24.86 -8.84
CA GLU A 386 9.84 24.18 -8.12
C GLU A 386 8.77 23.65 -9.09
N PHE A 387 8.36 24.45 -10.08
CA PHE A 387 7.43 24.02 -11.12
C PHE A 387 7.98 22.85 -11.94
N ALA A 388 9.21 22.98 -12.47
CA ALA A 388 9.85 21.93 -13.25
C ALA A 388 10.03 20.64 -12.45
N THR A 389 10.33 20.76 -11.15
CA THR A 389 10.46 19.60 -10.24
C THR A 389 9.14 18.85 -10.14
N VAL A 390 8.02 19.55 -9.90
CA VAL A 390 6.69 18.92 -9.87
C VAL A 390 6.40 18.27 -11.22
N PHE A 391 6.53 19.00 -12.32
CA PHE A 391 6.23 18.51 -13.65
C PHE A 391 6.99 17.22 -13.99
N HIS A 392 8.32 17.23 -13.87
CA HIS A 392 9.15 16.09 -14.25
C HIS A 392 9.02 14.90 -13.28
N ARG A 393 8.82 15.13 -11.98
CA ARG A 393 8.61 14.04 -11.03
C ARG A 393 7.26 13.37 -11.23
N VAL A 394 6.21 14.12 -11.53
CA VAL A 394 4.88 13.56 -11.80
C VAL A 394 4.88 12.73 -13.08
N ILE A 395 5.57 13.19 -14.14
CA ILE A 395 5.82 12.37 -15.35
C ILE A 395 6.64 11.12 -15.00
N GLY A 396 7.53 11.21 -14.01
CA GLY A 396 8.28 10.09 -13.43
C GLY A 396 7.48 9.23 -12.44
N ASN A 397 6.15 9.30 -12.43
CA ASN A 397 5.22 8.58 -11.56
C ASN A 397 5.26 8.96 -10.06
N ALA A 398 5.78 10.13 -9.70
CA ALA A 398 5.63 10.61 -8.32
C ALA A 398 4.16 10.89 -7.99
N VAL A 399 3.79 10.59 -6.74
CA VAL A 399 2.44 10.87 -6.23
C VAL A 399 2.39 12.31 -5.73
N VAL A 400 1.44 13.08 -6.24
CA VAL A 400 1.16 14.44 -5.76
C VAL A 400 0.17 14.36 -4.61
N GLU A 401 0.45 15.05 -3.51
CA GLU A 401 -0.48 15.22 -2.40
C GLU A 401 -0.88 16.69 -2.27
N ILE A 402 -2.19 16.93 -2.13
CA ILE A 402 -2.71 18.22 -1.70
C ILE A 402 -3.01 18.09 -0.20
N GLN A 403 -2.38 18.96 0.60
CA GLN A 403 -2.39 18.88 2.04
C GLN A 403 -3.12 20.10 2.62
N LEU A 404 -4.09 19.85 3.49
CA LEU A 404 -4.84 20.88 4.21
C LEU A 404 -4.71 20.63 5.71
N GLN A 405 -4.41 21.67 6.48
CA GLN A 405 -4.21 21.55 7.92
C GLN A 405 -5.47 20.98 8.61
N GLY A 406 -5.29 19.93 9.41
CA GLY A 406 -6.38 19.28 10.15
C GLY A 406 -7.14 18.21 9.38
N TYR A 407 -6.80 17.99 8.10
CA TYR A 407 -7.39 16.95 7.26
C TYR A 407 -6.34 15.94 6.82
N GLU A 408 -6.75 14.71 6.51
CA GLU A 408 -5.84 13.78 5.83
C GLU A 408 -5.49 14.34 4.44
N PRO A 409 -4.24 14.15 3.98
CA PRO A 409 -3.86 14.57 2.64
C PRO A 409 -4.63 13.76 1.60
N ILE A 410 -5.00 14.43 0.51
CA ILE A 410 -5.59 13.75 -0.65
C ILE A 410 -4.51 13.58 -1.71
N ASP A 411 -4.35 12.36 -2.19
CA ASP A 411 -3.31 12.03 -3.15
C ASP A 411 -3.88 11.82 -4.56
N CYS A 412 -3.19 12.37 -5.54
CA CYS A 412 -3.58 12.35 -6.94
C CYS A 412 -3.27 10.99 -7.58
N GLU A 413 -4.00 10.69 -8.65
CA GLU A 413 -3.64 9.54 -9.48
C GLU A 413 -2.27 9.73 -10.14
N VAL A 414 -1.55 8.61 -10.26
CA VAL A 414 -0.27 8.57 -10.97
C VAL A 414 -0.52 8.85 -12.44
N VAL A 415 0.20 9.82 -12.99
CA VAL A 415 0.19 10.10 -14.43
C VAL A 415 0.98 9.02 -15.13
N ILE A 416 0.36 8.33 -16.08
CA ILE A 416 1.05 7.38 -16.97
C ILE A 416 1.30 8.10 -18.28
N PRO A 417 2.50 8.65 -18.52
CA PRO A 417 2.80 9.34 -19.76
C PRO A 417 2.78 8.33 -20.92
N VAL A 418 2.12 8.70 -22.02
CA VAL A 418 2.08 7.89 -23.25
C VAL A 418 3.03 8.53 -24.27
N ASN A 419 3.88 7.72 -24.90
CA ASN A 419 4.87 8.16 -25.90
C ASN A 419 5.95 9.15 -25.39
N ILE A 420 6.23 9.17 -24.09
CA ILE A 420 7.31 9.97 -23.51
C ILE A 420 8.24 9.03 -22.76
N ILE A 421 9.55 9.19 -22.94
CA ILE A 421 10.56 8.57 -22.08
C ILE A 421 10.90 9.61 -20.99
N PRO A 422 10.55 9.37 -19.71
CA PRO A 422 10.89 10.29 -18.64
C PRO A 422 12.41 10.51 -18.58
N ARG A 423 12.81 11.78 -18.52
CA ARG A 423 14.22 12.18 -18.38
C ARG A 423 14.67 12.03 -16.94
N ASN A 424 15.98 12.08 -16.70
CA ASN A 424 16.48 12.33 -15.35
C ASN A 424 15.90 13.67 -14.86
N VAL A 425 15.22 13.63 -13.71
CA VAL A 425 14.54 14.78 -13.13
C VAL A 425 15.52 15.90 -12.81
N GLU A 426 16.66 15.59 -12.21
CA GLU A 426 17.64 16.59 -11.79
C GLU A 426 18.19 17.34 -13.01
N GLU A 427 18.58 16.61 -14.06
CA GLU A 427 19.06 17.18 -15.31
C GLU A 427 18.00 18.06 -15.98
N ALA A 428 16.75 17.57 -16.07
CA ALA A 428 15.66 18.31 -16.70
C ALA A 428 15.31 19.61 -15.95
N VAL A 429 15.37 19.58 -14.62
CA VAL A 429 15.15 20.77 -13.79
C VAL A 429 16.27 21.80 -13.97
N GLU A 430 17.54 21.38 -13.99
CA GLU A 430 18.65 22.31 -14.24
C GLU A 430 18.59 22.93 -15.64
N GLU A 431 18.26 22.14 -16.66
CA GLU A 431 18.10 22.67 -18.02
C GLU A 431 16.98 23.72 -18.11
N ALA A 432 15.85 23.51 -17.44
CA ALA A 432 14.76 24.49 -17.37
C ALA A 432 15.22 25.80 -16.71
N VAL A 433 16.00 25.69 -15.63
CA VAL A 433 16.59 26.85 -14.95
C VAL A 433 17.61 27.57 -15.83
N GLU A 434 18.47 26.85 -16.55
CA GLU A 434 19.45 27.44 -17.46
C GLU A 434 18.81 28.11 -18.67
N ALA A 435 17.74 27.53 -19.23
CA ALA A 435 16.95 28.16 -20.28
C ALA A 435 16.36 29.49 -19.81
N PHE A 436 15.74 29.50 -18.62
CA PHE A 436 15.19 30.71 -18.01
C PHE A 436 16.27 31.80 -17.78
N ARG A 437 17.46 31.42 -17.32
CA ARG A 437 18.58 32.36 -17.14
C ARG A 437 19.03 32.99 -18.46
N ARG A 438 19.07 32.21 -19.55
CA ARG A 438 19.44 32.71 -20.89
C ARG A 438 18.43 33.71 -21.42
N GLU A 439 17.13 33.38 -21.35
CA GLU A 439 16.05 34.28 -21.78
C GLU A 439 16.09 35.64 -21.05
N ARG A 440 16.39 35.64 -19.74
CA ARG A 440 16.57 36.89 -18.98
C ARG A 440 17.88 37.61 -19.26
N GLY A 441 18.93 36.88 -19.63
CA GLY A 441 20.22 37.45 -20.02
C GLY A 441 20.15 38.18 -21.37
N GLU A 442 19.32 37.69 -22.29
CA GLU A 442 19.09 38.27 -23.62
C GLU A 442 18.11 39.46 -23.61
N GLN A 443 17.37 39.67 -22.51
CA GLN A 443 16.45 40.81 -22.31
C GLN A 443 17.11 42.02 -21.60
N LYS A 444 18.40 41.96 -21.28
CA LYS A 444 19.20 43.10 -20.79
C LYS A 444 19.97 43.74 -21.93
#